data_AF-A0AAF0DPM0-F1
#
_entry.id   AF-A0AAF0DPM0-F1
#
_cell.length_a   1.000
_cell.length_b   1.000
_cell.length_c   1.000
_cell.angle_alpha   90.00
_cell.angle_beta   90.00
_cell.angle_gamma   90.00
#
_symmetry.space_group_name_H-M   'P 1'
#
loop_
_entity.id
_entity.type
_entity.pdbx_description
1 polymer ?
#
loop_
_entity_poly.entity_id
_entity_poly.type
_entity_poly.pdbx_seq_one_letter_code
_entity_poly.pdbx_strand_id
1 'polypeptide(L)'
;MRHETPTACAIDAGLAPRVRQLGGEYTQVRAHLDAALNFFPDVGAEVEEFAPDAAAGTSYVARLDQGTRQLIDLAHEAELRQTLLESLQREIAEGVAPEDPAQTYRAAVERHRAEYAQKTTRQKYARHPTYVDFRSRVWEVRGEGAMPPLVDMIPAEPGDEHNADDDDDEDIVVGGTLQQFRCPLTATLLDDPVESTVCAHAYSRAAITEYIQQAGRRGAECPAAACHAVLTLRTLRDAPSLKRRVERYARQLARREEERRGSQWADAAVLD
;
A
#
# COMPACT_ATOMS: atom_id res chain seq x y z
N MET A 1 27.86 -0.99 -60.36
CA MET A 1 26.87 -1.39 -59.34
C MET A 1 26.82 -0.27 -58.32
N ARG A 2 25.76 0.54 -58.33
CA ARG A 2 25.58 1.56 -57.29
C ARG A 2 24.98 0.82 -56.09
N HIS A 3 25.70 0.81 -54.97
CA HIS A 3 25.14 0.34 -53.71
C HIS A 3 24.12 1.37 -53.26
N GLU A 4 22.84 1.02 -53.35
CA GLU A 4 21.78 1.73 -52.65
C GLU A 4 22.07 1.60 -51.15
N THR A 5 22.31 2.73 -50.51
CA THR A 5 22.33 2.83 -49.05
C THR A 5 20.89 2.65 -48.58
N PRO A 6 20.63 1.86 -47.52
CA PRO A 6 19.29 1.70 -46.99
C PRO A 6 18.82 3.09 -46.52
N THR A 7 17.73 3.54 -47.10
CA THR A 7 17.04 4.77 -46.73
C THR A 7 16.75 4.70 -45.24
N ALA A 8 17.39 5.56 -44.44
CA ALA A 8 17.07 5.69 -43.03
C ALA A 8 15.56 5.91 -42.91
N CYS A 9 14.86 4.97 -42.25
CA CYS A 9 13.43 5.09 -42.01
C CYS A 9 13.21 6.38 -41.23
N ALA A 10 12.69 7.41 -41.90
CA ALA A 10 12.49 8.72 -41.31
C ALA A 10 11.29 8.61 -40.37
N ILE A 11 11.57 8.55 -39.06
CA ILE A 11 10.52 8.58 -38.04
C ILE A 11 9.71 9.87 -38.20
N ASP A 12 8.38 9.73 -38.23
CA ASP A 12 7.44 10.86 -38.34
C ASP A 12 7.72 11.91 -37.26
N ALA A 13 7.88 13.17 -37.66
CA ALA A 13 8.20 14.27 -36.76
C ALA A 13 7.08 14.52 -35.71
N GLY A 14 5.86 14.06 -35.97
CA GLY A 14 4.73 14.11 -35.04
C GLY A 14 4.71 12.96 -34.03
N LEU A 15 5.55 11.94 -34.17
CA LEU A 15 5.56 10.79 -33.26
C LEU A 15 6.08 11.18 -31.87
N ALA A 16 7.20 11.89 -31.79
CA ALA A 16 7.83 12.29 -30.53
C ALA A 16 6.88 13.06 -29.59
N PRO A 17 6.16 14.11 -30.02
CA PRO A 17 5.21 14.81 -29.16
C PRO A 17 4.01 13.94 -28.76
N ARG A 18 3.54 13.02 -29.62
CA ARG A 18 2.44 12.09 -29.30
C ARG A 18 2.83 11.07 -28.24
N VAL A 19 4.03 10.48 -28.35
CA VAL A 19 4.55 9.53 -27.36
C VAL A 19 4.68 10.21 -25.99
N ARG A 20 5.20 11.44 -25.95
CA ARG A 20 5.28 12.23 -24.72
C ARG A 20 3.90 12.51 -24.11
N GLN A 21 2.93 12.87 -24.94
CA GLN A 21 1.56 13.10 -24.48
C GLN A 21 0.97 11.84 -23.86
N LEU A 22 1.03 10.71 -24.57
CA LEU A 22 0.54 9.42 -24.07
C LEU A 22 1.24 9.01 -22.78
N GLY A 23 2.55 9.19 -22.68
CA GLY A 23 3.30 8.92 -21.45
C GLY A 23 2.75 9.73 -20.27
N GLY A 24 2.53 11.02 -20.48
CA GLY A 24 1.92 11.91 -19.47
C GLY A 24 0.48 11.54 -19.10
N GLU A 25 -0.31 11.03 -20.05
CA GLU A 25 -1.66 10.51 -19.77
C GLU A 25 -1.61 9.27 -18.86
N TYR A 26 -0.71 8.30 -19.12
CA TYR A 26 -0.54 7.14 -18.25
C TYR A 26 0.04 7.51 -16.87
N THR A 27 0.92 8.50 -16.77
CA THR A 27 1.36 9.04 -15.48
C THR A 27 0.17 9.55 -14.65
N GLN A 28 -0.77 10.26 -15.27
CA GLN A 28 -1.98 10.75 -14.59
C GLN A 28 -2.92 9.61 -14.20
N VAL A 29 -3.14 8.65 -15.11
CA VAL A 29 -3.97 7.46 -14.84
C VAL A 29 -3.40 6.67 -13.66
N ARG A 30 -2.09 6.41 -13.63
CA ARG A 30 -1.43 5.73 -12.52
C ARG A 30 -1.61 6.49 -11.20
N ALA A 31 -1.39 7.81 -11.20
CA ALA A 31 -1.60 8.63 -10.01
C ALA A 31 -3.05 8.57 -9.48
N HIS A 32 -4.05 8.51 -10.35
CA HIS A 32 -5.45 8.33 -9.95
C HIS A 32 -5.73 6.92 -9.40
N LEU A 33 -5.15 5.88 -10.00
CA LEU A 33 -5.29 4.51 -9.52
C LEU A 33 -4.62 4.33 -8.14
N ASP A 34 -3.42 4.90 -7.95
CA ASP A 34 -2.72 4.89 -6.67
C ASP A 34 -3.51 5.63 -5.58
N ALA A 35 -4.09 6.79 -5.92
CA ALA A 35 -4.95 7.53 -5.00
C ALA A 35 -6.20 6.72 -4.60
N ALA A 36 -6.81 6.00 -5.55
CA ALA A 36 -7.93 5.12 -5.26
C ALA A 36 -7.51 3.92 -4.39
N LEU A 37 -6.39 3.26 -4.72
CA LEU A 37 -5.83 2.15 -3.96
C LEU A 37 -5.58 2.52 -2.50
N ASN A 38 -5.04 3.70 -2.24
CA ASN A 38 -4.75 4.19 -0.89
C ASN A 38 -6.01 4.50 -0.06
N PHE A 39 -7.18 4.61 -0.68
CA PHE A 39 -8.44 4.87 0.01
C PHE A 39 -9.14 3.59 0.49
N PHE A 40 -9.01 2.49 -0.26
CA PHE A 40 -9.72 1.23 0.00
C PHE A 40 -9.46 0.60 1.38
N PRO A 41 -8.24 0.63 1.96
CA PRO A 41 -7.99 0.08 3.28
C PRO A 41 -8.87 0.65 4.39
N ASP A 42 -9.06 1.98 4.43
CA ASP A 42 -9.93 2.63 5.42
C ASP A 42 -11.41 2.23 5.22
N VAL A 43 -11.88 2.23 3.97
CA VAL A 43 -13.25 1.83 3.64
C VAL A 43 -13.50 0.37 4.00
N GLY A 44 -12.55 -0.53 3.72
CA GLY A 44 -12.64 -1.94 4.07
C GLY A 44 -12.84 -2.14 5.57
N ALA A 45 -12.05 -1.43 6.38
CA ALA A 45 -12.19 -1.49 7.83
C ALA A 45 -13.52 -0.89 8.30
N GLU A 46 -13.95 0.27 7.80
CA GLU A 46 -15.25 0.86 8.15
C GLU A 46 -16.42 -0.08 7.83
N VAL A 47 -16.42 -0.68 6.65
CA VAL A 47 -17.43 -1.67 6.25
C VAL A 47 -17.43 -2.88 7.18
N GLU A 48 -16.26 -3.39 7.58
CA GLU A 48 -16.16 -4.51 8.52
C GLU A 48 -16.67 -4.15 9.93
N GLU A 49 -16.55 -2.89 10.36
CA GLU A 49 -17.03 -2.42 11.68
C GLU A 49 -18.56 -2.29 11.70
N PHE A 50 -19.17 -1.76 10.64
CA PHE A 50 -20.59 -1.39 10.63
C PHE A 50 -21.51 -2.33 9.85
N ALA A 51 -20.97 -3.17 8.94
CA ALA A 51 -21.75 -4.04 8.07
C ALA A 51 -21.18 -5.47 7.99
N PRO A 52 -21.05 -6.18 9.13
CA PRO A 52 -20.34 -7.45 9.18
C PRO A 52 -21.07 -8.64 8.54
N ASP A 53 -22.40 -8.64 8.62
CA ASP A 53 -23.24 -9.80 8.28
C ASP A 53 -24.05 -9.54 7.01
N ALA A 54 -23.41 -9.03 5.97
CA ALA A 54 -23.97 -9.12 4.62
C ALA A 54 -23.97 -10.61 4.23
N ALA A 55 -25.14 -11.25 4.44
CA ALA A 55 -25.49 -12.65 4.20
C ALA A 55 -24.49 -13.46 3.36
N ALA A 56 -24.06 -14.59 3.93
CA ALA A 56 -23.29 -15.69 3.32
C ALA A 56 -23.21 -15.64 1.78
N GLY A 57 -22.11 -15.08 1.26
CA GLY A 57 -21.73 -15.20 -0.15
C GLY A 57 -21.27 -13.94 -0.87
N THR A 58 -21.48 -12.73 -0.34
CA THR A 58 -20.89 -11.50 -0.95
C THR A 58 -20.79 -10.37 0.08
N SER A 59 -19.93 -10.53 1.09
CA SER A 59 -19.68 -9.42 2.03
C SER A 59 -19.18 -8.20 1.26
N TYR A 60 -19.60 -7.01 1.65
CA TYR A 60 -19.11 -5.77 1.03
C TYR A 60 -17.57 -5.69 1.08
N VAL A 61 -16.95 -6.27 2.12
CA VAL A 61 -15.50 -6.43 2.23
C VAL A 61 -14.94 -7.34 1.12
N ALA A 62 -15.59 -8.45 0.77
CA ALA A 62 -15.16 -9.29 -0.34
C ALA A 62 -15.23 -8.55 -1.69
N ARG A 63 -16.23 -7.67 -1.89
CA ARG A 63 -16.30 -6.80 -3.08
C ARG A 63 -15.17 -5.77 -3.10
N LEU A 64 -14.82 -5.20 -1.95
CA LEU A 64 -13.69 -4.28 -1.82
C LEU A 64 -12.34 -5.00 -2.01
N ASP A 65 -12.22 -6.25 -1.56
CA ASP A 65 -11.06 -7.10 -1.80
C ASP A 65 -10.86 -7.31 -3.30
N GLN A 66 -11.92 -7.71 -4.01
CA GLN A 66 -11.90 -7.84 -5.47
C GLN A 66 -11.57 -6.51 -6.16
N GLY A 67 -12.19 -5.40 -5.73
CA GLY A 67 -11.92 -4.08 -6.27
C GLY A 67 -10.47 -3.63 -6.07
N THR A 68 -9.88 -3.92 -4.91
CA THR A 68 -8.47 -3.64 -4.63
C THR A 68 -7.56 -4.39 -5.59
N ARG A 69 -7.80 -5.69 -5.80
CA ARG A 69 -7.03 -6.51 -6.75
C ARG A 69 -7.14 -5.98 -8.18
N GLN A 70 -8.35 -5.62 -8.62
CA GLN A 70 -8.57 -5.04 -9.95
C GLN A 70 -7.83 -3.71 -10.13
N LEU A 71 -7.82 -2.86 -9.11
CA LEU A 71 -7.07 -1.60 -9.16
C LEU A 71 -5.56 -1.85 -9.20
N ILE A 72 -5.04 -2.86 -8.49
CA ILE A 72 -3.63 -3.26 -8.57
C ILE A 72 -3.28 -3.71 -9.99
N ASP A 73 -4.10 -4.57 -10.59
CA ASP A 73 -3.89 -5.04 -11.97
C ASP A 73 -3.87 -3.87 -12.97
N LEU A 74 -4.81 -2.92 -12.83
CA LEU A 74 -4.87 -1.72 -13.66
C LEU A 74 -3.67 -0.79 -13.43
N ALA A 75 -3.23 -0.62 -12.18
CA ALA A 75 -2.09 0.21 -11.83
C ALA A 75 -0.79 -0.37 -12.42
N HIS A 76 -0.63 -1.70 -12.34
CA HIS A 76 0.49 -2.41 -12.96
C HIS A 76 0.50 -2.22 -14.49
N GLU A 77 -0.64 -2.35 -15.17
CA GLU A 77 -0.72 -2.11 -16.61
C GLU A 77 -0.39 -0.65 -16.96
N ALA A 78 -0.88 0.32 -16.18
CA ALA A 78 -0.59 1.73 -16.39
C ALA A 78 0.91 2.05 -16.22
N GLU A 79 1.55 1.50 -15.18
CA GLU A 79 2.98 1.65 -14.92
C GLU A 79 3.84 1.03 -16.03
N LEU A 80 3.47 -0.16 -16.49
CA LEU A 80 4.13 -0.82 -17.60
C LEU A 80 4.10 0.06 -18.86
N ARG A 81 2.91 0.54 -19.23
CA ARG A 81 2.72 1.38 -20.42
C ARG A 81 3.47 2.69 -20.29
N GLN A 82 3.44 3.32 -19.12
CA GLN A 82 4.24 4.51 -18.81
C GLN A 82 5.73 4.24 -19.08
N THR A 83 6.29 3.18 -18.49
CA THR A 83 7.72 2.83 -18.61
C THR A 83 8.12 2.55 -20.05
N LEU A 84 7.29 1.83 -20.81
CA LEU A 84 7.55 1.55 -22.22
C LEU A 84 7.50 2.82 -23.08
N LEU A 85 6.55 3.73 -22.82
CA LEU A 85 6.46 5.01 -23.53
C LEU A 85 7.63 5.94 -23.18
N GLU A 86 8.11 5.94 -21.94
CA GLU A 86 9.30 6.67 -21.52
C GLU A 86 10.57 6.13 -22.20
N SER A 87 10.73 4.81 -22.30
CA SER A 87 11.84 4.22 -23.04
C SER A 87 11.77 4.59 -24.51
N LEU A 88 10.59 4.46 -25.13
CA LEU A 88 10.41 4.82 -26.53
C LEU A 88 10.67 6.31 -26.78
N GLN A 89 10.25 7.19 -25.87
CA GLN A 89 10.54 8.62 -25.94
C GLN A 89 12.04 8.90 -25.95
N ARG A 90 12.81 8.20 -25.10
CA ARG A 90 14.28 8.30 -25.04
C ARG A 90 14.91 7.80 -26.34
N GLU A 91 14.50 6.63 -26.83
CA GLU A 91 15.01 6.06 -28.09
C GLU A 91 14.75 6.99 -29.30
N ILE A 92 13.58 7.63 -29.35
CA ILE A 92 13.26 8.63 -30.39
C ILE A 92 14.17 9.85 -30.26
N ALA A 93 14.40 10.35 -29.04
CA ALA A 93 15.25 11.51 -28.80
C ALA A 93 16.72 11.25 -29.16
N GLU A 94 17.19 10.02 -28.98
CA GLU A 94 18.54 9.56 -29.32
C GLU A 94 18.69 9.19 -30.81
N GLY A 95 17.59 9.10 -31.55
CA GLY A 95 17.59 8.71 -32.97
C GLY A 95 17.85 7.23 -33.19
N VAL A 96 17.66 6.39 -32.17
CA VAL A 96 17.86 4.92 -32.19
C VAL A 96 16.55 4.13 -32.13
N ALA A 97 15.42 4.82 -32.22
CA ALA A 97 14.11 4.18 -32.21
C ALA A 97 13.95 3.16 -33.35
N PRO A 98 13.20 2.08 -33.11
CA PRO A 98 13.01 1.00 -34.08
C PRO A 98 12.28 1.50 -35.35
N GLU A 99 12.36 0.72 -36.43
CA GLU A 99 11.74 1.06 -37.72
C GLU A 99 10.21 1.21 -37.63
N ASP A 100 9.54 0.36 -36.84
CA ASP A 100 8.12 0.50 -36.47
C ASP A 100 7.98 0.60 -34.93
N PRO A 101 8.08 1.82 -34.36
CA PRO A 101 7.89 2.06 -32.93
C PRO A 101 6.54 1.61 -32.40
N ALA A 102 5.48 1.73 -33.20
CA ALA A 102 4.14 1.41 -32.77
C ALA A 102 3.92 -0.11 -32.68
N GLN A 103 4.49 -0.88 -33.60
CA GLN A 103 4.47 -2.33 -33.53
C GLN A 103 5.35 -2.84 -32.38
N THR A 104 6.57 -2.31 -32.23
CA THR A 104 7.47 -2.70 -31.13
C THR A 104 6.83 -2.44 -29.76
N TYR A 105 6.24 -1.25 -29.56
CA TYR A 105 5.51 -0.93 -28.34
C TYR A 105 4.35 -1.90 -28.09
N ARG A 106 3.49 -2.16 -29.09
CA ARG A 106 2.35 -3.08 -28.94
C ARG A 106 2.80 -4.50 -28.60
N ALA A 107 3.85 -4.99 -29.27
CA ALA A 107 4.41 -6.31 -29.00
C ALA A 107 4.98 -6.41 -27.57
N ALA A 108 5.66 -5.36 -27.10
CA ALA A 108 6.17 -5.29 -25.73
C ALA A 108 5.03 -5.29 -24.69
N VAL A 109 3.98 -4.50 -24.90
CA VAL A 109 2.80 -4.47 -24.02
C VAL A 109 2.12 -5.84 -23.95
N GLU A 110 1.85 -6.47 -25.09
CA GLU A 110 1.20 -7.79 -25.11
C GLU A 110 2.06 -8.89 -24.49
N ARG A 111 3.38 -8.87 -24.70
CA ARG A 111 4.30 -9.80 -24.05
C ARG A 111 4.22 -9.68 -22.53
N HIS A 112 4.39 -8.47 -21.99
CA HIS A 112 4.35 -8.26 -20.55
C HIS A 112 2.98 -8.53 -19.94
N ARG A 113 1.90 -8.21 -20.67
CA ARG A 113 0.54 -8.55 -20.25
C ARG A 113 0.36 -10.07 -20.16
N ALA A 114 0.88 -10.82 -21.14
CA ALA A 114 0.83 -12.29 -21.13
C ALA A 114 1.66 -12.88 -19.98
N GLU A 115 2.86 -12.35 -19.72
CA GLU A 115 3.69 -12.72 -18.57
C GLU A 115 2.96 -12.46 -17.24
N TYR A 116 2.39 -11.27 -17.07
CA TYR A 116 1.63 -10.92 -15.87
C TYR A 116 0.36 -11.77 -15.71
N ALA A 117 -0.33 -12.11 -16.81
CA ALA A 117 -1.52 -12.97 -16.77
C ALA A 117 -1.23 -14.38 -16.26
N GLN A 118 -0.01 -14.89 -16.45
CA GLN A 118 0.42 -16.21 -15.96
C GLN A 118 0.74 -16.21 -14.46
N LYS A 119 0.90 -15.04 -13.83
CA LYS A 119 1.18 -14.97 -12.39
C LYS A 119 -0.01 -15.43 -11.57
N THR A 120 0.26 -16.19 -10.51
CA THR A 120 -0.73 -16.62 -9.53
C THR A 120 -1.27 -15.44 -8.71
N THR A 121 -2.40 -15.65 -8.05
CA THR A 121 -2.99 -14.71 -7.10
C THR A 121 -1.99 -14.33 -5.99
N ARG A 122 -1.23 -15.30 -5.47
CA ARG A 122 -0.22 -15.04 -4.45
C ARG A 122 0.92 -14.17 -5.00
N GLN A 123 1.43 -14.50 -6.18
CA GLN A 123 2.49 -13.74 -6.85
C GLN A 123 2.09 -12.29 -7.14
N LYS A 124 0.82 -12.04 -7.48
CA LYS A 124 0.32 -10.68 -7.77
C LYS A 124 0.09 -9.85 -6.51
N TYR A 125 -0.51 -10.44 -5.48
CA TYR A 125 -1.10 -9.64 -4.40
C TYR A 125 -0.50 -9.87 -3.01
N ALA A 126 0.04 -11.06 -2.71
CA ALA A 126 0.39 -11.42 -1.33
C ALA A 126 1.44 -10.50 -0.70
N ARG A 127 2.29 -9.90 -1.52
CA ARG A 127 3.35 -8.95 -1.10
C ARG A 127 3.09 -7.51 -1.55
N HIS A 128 1.96 -7.25 -2.22
CA HIS A 128 1.66 -5.89 -2.69
C HIS A 128 1.34 -4.99 -1.49
N PRO A 129 2.07 -3.87 -1.25
CA PRO A 129 1.96 -3.08 -0.02
C PRO A 129 0.52 -2.64 0.31
N THR A 130 -0.22 -2.14 -0.69
CA THR A 130 -1.60 -1.68 -0.49
C THR A 130 -2.58 -2.83 -0.20
N TYR A 131 -2.30 -4.02 -0.72
CA TYR A 131 -3.16 -5.18 -0.46
C TYR A 131 -2.91 -5.74 0.93
N VAL A 132 -1.64 -5.78 1.36
CA VAL A 132 -1.25 -6.08 2.74
C VAL A 132 -1.92 -5.10 3.71
N ASP A 133 -1.85 -3.79 3.44
CA ASP A 133 -2.51 -2.76 4.26
C ASP A 133 -4.04 -2.94 4.28
N PHE A 134 -4.67 -3.15 3.13
CA PHE A 134 -6.12 -3.41 3.05
C PHE A 134 -6.54 -4.58 3.96
N ARG A 135 -5.88 -5.73 3.81
CA ARG A 135 -6.18 -6.93 4.61
C ARG A 135 -5.87 -6.71 6.08
N SER A 136 -4.78 -6.00 6.40
CA SER A 136 -4.40 -5.69 7.77
C SER A 136 -5.44 -4.79 8.45
N ARG A 137 -5.93 -3.74 7.77
CA ARG A 137 -6.94 -2.84 8.35
C ARG A 137 -8.29 -3.51 8.55
N VAL A 138 -8.68 -4.41 7.64
CA VAL A 138 -9.86 -5.28 7.84
C VAL A 138 -9.64 -6.22 9.03
N TRP A 139 -8.46 -6.83 9.15
CA TRP A 139 -8.12 -7.71 10.28
C TRP A 139 -8.13 -6.98 11.62
N GLU A 140 -7.68 -5.72 11.70
CA GLU A 140 -7.70 -4.92 12.93
C GLU A 140 -9.11 -4.79 13.57
N VAL A 141 -10.17 -4.99 12.79
CA VAL A 141 -11.55 -4.82 13.27
C VAL A 141 -12.04 -5.99 14.11
N ARG A 142 -11.69 -7.21 13.73
CA ARG A 142 -12.23 -8.45 14.32
C ARG A 142 -11.21 -9.56 14.53
N GLY A 143 -10.07 -9.46 13.89
CA GLY A 143 -8.99 -10.42 14.01
C GLY A 143 -8.44 -10.46 15.43
N GLU A 144 -7.99 -11.64 15.83
CA GLU A 144 -7.32 -11.87 17.10
C GLU A 144 -5.81 -11.92 16.86
N GLY A 145 -5.06 -11.18 17.67
CA GLY A 145 -3.61 -11.12 17.58
C GLY A 145 -3.08 -10.51 16.28
N ALA A 146 -1.88 -10.92 15.91
CA ALA A 146 -1.23 -10.54 14.66
C ALA A 146 -1.99 -11.13 13.45
N MET A 147 -2.12 -10.37 12.37
CA MET A 147 -2.66 -10.91 11.12
C MET A 147 -1.73 -12.00 10.57
N PRO A 148 -2.24 -13.18 10.21
CA PRO A 148 -1.45 -14.19 9.52
C PRO A 148 -0.84 -13.63 8.23
N PRO A 149 0.31 -14.16 7.77
CA PRO A 149 0.84 -13.88 6.45
C PRO A 149 -0.22 -14.05 5.35
N LEU A 150 -0.24 -13.15 4.35
CA LEU A 150 -1.22 -13.24 3.27
C LEU A 150 -1.08 -14.51 2.42
N VAL A 151 0.11 -15.09 2.35
CA VAL A 151 0.33 -16.39 1.69
C VAL A 151 -0.49 -17.50 2.35
N ASP A 152 -0.74 -17.43 3.66
CA ASP A 152 -1.57 -18.41 4.36
C ASP A 152 -3.07 -18.14 4.17
N MET A 153 -3.44 -16.87 3.92
CA MET A 153 -4.83 -16.45 3.73
C MET A 153 -5.33 -16.58 2.29
N ILE A 154 -4.42 -16.58 1.30
CA ILE A 154 -4.75 -16.76 -0.12
C ILE A 154 -4.57 -18.24 -0.47
N PRO A 155 -5.57 -18.91 -1.09
CA PRO A 155 -5.44 -20.30 -1.52
C PRO A 155 -4.22 -20.52 -2.42
N ALA A 156 -3.56 -21.66 -2.27
CA ALA A 156 -2.46 -22.06 -3.13
C ALA A 156 -2.97 -22.37 -4.54
N GLU A 157 -2.22 -21.96 -5.55
CA GLU A 157 -2.48 -22.22 -6.96
C GLU A 157 -1.30 -22.98 -7.58
N PRO A 158 -1.53 -23.80 -8.62
CA PRO A 158 -0.44 -24.40 -9.39
C PRO A 158 0.51 -23.31 -9.91
N GLY A 159 1.81 -23.46 -9.64
CA GLY A 159 2.82 -22.44 -9.96
C GLY A 159 3.31 -21.61 -8.77
N ASP A 160 2.70 -21.75 -7.59
CA ASP A 160 3.23 -21.13 -6.35
C ASP A 160 4.55 -21.78 -5.87
N GLU A 161 4.81 -23.02 -6.29
CA GLU A 161 6.00 -23.82 -5.93
C GLU A 161 7.29 -23.24 -6.54
N HIS A 162 7.22 -22.51 -7.65
CA HIS A 162 8.38 -21.98 -8.39
C HIS A 162 9.04 -20.75 -7.76
N ASN A 163 8.50 -20.18 -6.67
CA ASN A 163 9.10 -19.03 -5.97
C ASN A 163 10.00 -19.42 -4.79
N ALA A 164 10.31 -20.72 -4.62
CA ALA A 164 11.26 -21.15 -3.60
C ALA A 164 12.72 -21.12 -4.09
N ASP A 165 12.96 -21.14 -5.41
CA ASP A 165 14.29 -21.37 -6.01
C ASP A 165 14.79 -20.22 -6.93
N ASP A 166 14.03 -19.13 -7.11
CA ASP A 166 14.54 -17.92 -7.78
C ASP A 166 15.13 -16.99 -6.71
N ASP A 167 16.31 -17.42 -6.21
CA ASP A 167 17.19 -16.69 -5.30
C ASP A 167 17.62 -15.37 -5.93
N ASP A 168 17.07 -14.24 -5.46
CA ASP A 168 17.84 -12.99 -5.29
C ASP A 168 17.18 -11.93 -4.39
N ASP A 169 16.26 -12.31 -3.50
CA ASP A 169 15.89 -11.47 -2.35
C ASP A 169 15.43 -12.39 -1.21
N GLU A 170 16.17 -12.40 -0.09
CA GLU A 170 15.74 -12.98 1.20
C GLU A 170 14.53 -12.18 1.74
N ASP A 171 13.39 -12.37 1.09
CA ASP A 171 12.18 -11.60 1.30
C ASP A 171 11.44 -12.13 2.53
N ILE A 172 11.62 -11.43 3.64
CA ILE A 172 10.83 -11.59 4.86
C ILE A 172 9.35 -11.54 4.49
N VAL A 173 8.66 -12.68 4.62
CA VAL A 173 7.20 -12.72 4.54
C VAL A 173 6.65 -11.88 5.69
N VAL A 174 6.18 -10.67 5.38
CA VAL A 174 5.65 -9.74 6.37
C VAL A 174 4.34 -10.29 6.93
N GLY A 175 4.40 -10.98 8.07
CA GLY A 175 3.25 -11.19 8.94
C GLY A 175 2.77 -9.86 9.52
N GLY A 176 1.49 -9.79 9.90
CA GLY A 176 0.96 -8.58 10.52
C GLY A 176 1.67 -8.29 11.85
N THR A 177 2.32 -7.14 11.99
CA THR A 177 2.81 -6.69 13.30
C THR A 177 1.63 -6.25 14.16
N LEU A 178 1.63 -6.59 15.46
CA LEU A 178 0.74 -5.96 16.43
C LEU A 178 1.03 -4.45 16.43
N GLN A 179 0.13 -3.67 15.84
CA GLN A 179 0.26 -2.23 15.75
C GLN A 179 0.18 -1.63 17.15
N GLN A 180 1.28 -1.04 17.62
CA GLN A 180 1.34 -0.39 18.91
C GLN A 180 0.74 1.01 18.80
N PHE A 181 -0.55 1.16 19.14
CA PHE A 181 -1.22 2.47 19.21
C PHE A 181 -0.80 3.33 20.41
N ARG A 182 0.36 3.04 21.03
CA ARG A 182 0.88 3.77 22.19
C ARG A 182 1.85 4.85 21.74
N CYS A 183 1.73 6.02 22.34
CA CYS A 183 2.67 7.11 22.13
C CYS A 183 4.01 6.80 22.80
N PRO A 184 5.16 6.89 22.09
CA PRO A 184 6.49 6.70 22.67
C PRO A 184 6.82 7.67 23.84
N LEU A 185 6.19 8.84 23.88
CA LEU A 185 6.41 9.84 24.93
C LEU A 185 5.53 9.62 26.17
N THR A 186 4.25 9.35 25.99
CA THR A 186 3.30 9.27 27.11
C THR A 186 3.06 7.84 27.59
N ALA A 187 3.46 6.84 26.81
CA ALA A 187 3.17 5.41 27.02
C ALA A 187 1.66 5.06 27.10
N THR A 188 0.78 6.02 26.80
CA THR A 188 -0.67 5.84 26.69
C THR A 188 -1.09 5.67 25.24
N LEU A 189 -2.37 5.37 24.99
CA LEU A 189 -2.92 5.47 23.64
C LEU A 189 -2.66 6.86 23.04
N LEU A 190 -2.39 6.88 21.75
CA LEU A 190 -2.23 8.10 20.98
C LEU A 190 -3.49 8.98 21.09
N ASP A 191 -3.28 10.27 21.35
CA ASP A 191 -4.34 11.27 21.40
C ASP A 191 -4.04 12.36 20.36
N ASP A 192 -5.00 12.58 19.46
CA ASP A 192 -4.84 13.37 18.24
C ASP A 192 -3.50 13.09 17.52
N PRO A 193 -3.33 11.88 16.96
CA PRO A 193 -2.03 11.44 16.47
C PRO A 193 -1.49 12.28 15.31
N VAL A 194 -0.18 12.52 15.37
CA VAL A 194 0.64 13.06 14.28
C VAL A 194 1.75 12.10 13.92
N GLU A 195 2.11 12.07 12.65
CA GLU A 195 3.20 11.26 12.11
C GLU A 195 4.38 12.13 11.71
N SER A 196 5.58 11.59 11.87
CA SER A 196 6.80 12.22 11.38
C SER A 196 6.97 12.00 9.88
N THR A 197 7.44 13.02 9.17
CA THR A 197 7.81 12.93 7.75
C THR A 197 9.24 12.46 7.53
N VAL A 198 10.02 12.32 8.61
CA VAL A 198 11.45 11.98 8.58
C VAL A 198 11.75 10.65 9.28
N CYS A 199 10.75 10.01 9.89
CA CYS A 199 10.82 8.65 10.45
C CYS A 199 9.42 8.04 10.54
N ALA A 200 9.30 6.71 10.68
CA ALA A 200 8.02 5.99 10.70
C ALA A 200 7.25 6.02 12.05
N HIS A 201 7.47 7.04 12.88
CA HIS A 201 6.91 7.10 14.25
C HIS A 201 5.77 8.12 14.36
N ALA A 202 4.82 7.79 15.23
CA ALA A 202 3.67 8.63 15.55
C ALA A 202 3.61 9.00 17.02
N TYR A 203 2.99 10.15 17.33
CA TYR A 203 2.92 10.73 18.66
C TYR A 203 1.58 11.40 18.93
N SER A 204 1.22 11.53 20.21
CA SER A 204 0.13 12.42 20.62
C SER A 204 0.54 13.86 20.39
N ARG A 205 -0.27 14.66 19.66
CA ARG A 205 0.13 16.00 19.20
C ARG A 205 0.60 16.89 20.33
N ALA A 206 -0.14 16.94 21.43
CA ALA A 206 0.19 17.81 22.57
C ALA A 206 1.58 17.47 23.14
N ALA A 207 1.84 16.18 23.39
CA ALA A 207 3.09 15.70 23.98
C ALA A 207 4.30 15.98 23.07
N ILE A 208 4.22 15.68 21.77
CA ILE A 208 5.35 15.91 20.86
C ILE A 208 5.59 17.40 20.59
N THR A 209 4.52 18.19 20.55
CA THR A 209 4.63 19.65 20.35
C THR A 209 5.38 20.27 21.53
N GLU A 210 5.00 19.92 22.76
CA GLU A 210 5.68 20.37 23.96
C GLU A 210 7.15 19.92 23.98
N TYR A 211 7.41 18.65 23.68
CA TYR A 211 8.75 18.08 23.63
C TYR A 211 9.67 18.82 22.63
N ILE A 212 9.18 19.10 21.43
CA ILE A 212 9.92 19.87 20.41
C ILE A 212 10.15 21.32 20.87
N GLN A 213 9.16 21.94 21.50
CA GLN A 213 9.28 23.33 21.99
C GLN A 213 10.32 23.45 23.10
N GLN A 214 10.41 22.46 24.00
CA GLN A 214 11.42 22.41 25.06
C GLN A 214 12.85 22.30 24.51
N ALA A 215 13.06 21.61 23.38
CA ALA A 215 14.36 21.52 22.71
C ALA A 215 14.76 22.80 21.95
N GLY A 216 13.81 23.70 21.69
CA GLY A 216 14.04 25.00 21.06
C GLY A 216 14.33 24.93 19.55
N ARG A 217 15.09 25.91 19.04
CA ARG A 217 15.24 26.15 17.58
C ARG A 217 15.94 25.03 16.81
N ARG A 218 16.63 24.11 17.49
CA ARG A 218 17.38 23.02 16.84
C ARG A 218 16.52 21.80 16.51
N GLY A 219 15.27 21.76 16.98
CA GLY A 219 14.45 20.55 16.95
C GLY A 219 14.83 19.58 18.05
N ALA A 220 13.99 18.57 18.26
CA ALA A 220 14.23 17.51 19.24
C ALA A 220 14.57 16.20 18.53
N GLU A 221 15.42 15.38 19.12
CA GLU A 221 15.65 14.03 18.62
C GLU A 221 14.40 13.17 18.80
N CYS A 222 14.16 12.23 17.88
CA CYS A 222 13.04 11.32 17.94
C CYS A 222 13.01 10.56 19.30
N PRO A 223 11.91 10.62 20.07
CA PRO A 223 11.84 9.96 21.37
C PRO A 223 11.62 8.44 21.27
N ALA A 224 11.40 7.91 20.08
CA ALA A 224 11.36 6.46 19.87
C ALA A 224 12.77 5.85 20.03
N ALA A 225 12.83 4.68 20.65
CA ALA A 225 14.10 4.00 20.92
C ALA A 225 14.90 3.75 19.62
N ALA A 226 16.21 3.99 19.68
CA ALA A 226 17.16 3.80 18.57
C ALA A 226 16.86 4.61 17.30
N CYS A 227 16.11 5.72 17.39
CA CYS A 227 15.87 6.62 16.28
C CYS A 227 16.54 7.98 16.50
N HIS A 228 17.38 8.41 15.55
CA HIS A 228 18.15 9.65 15.64
C HIS A 228 17.61 10.77 14.74
N ALA A 229 16.37 10.62 14.23
CA ALA A 229 15.76 11.62 13.36
C ALA A 229 15.47 12.91 14.16
N VAL A 230 15.77 14.07 13.55
CA VAL A 230 15.49 15.37 14.18
C VAL A 230 14.09 15.83 13.81
N LEU A 231 13.25 16.00 14.82
CA LEU A 231 11.85 16.42 14.71
C LEU A 231 11.71 17.92 14.93
N THR A 232 10.89 18.54 14.09
CA THR A 232 10.42 19.92 14.22
C THR A 232 8.91 19.96 13.99
N LEU A 233 8.24 21.05 14.35
CA LEU A 233 6.80 21.18 14.07
C LEU A 233 6.46 21.06 12.58
N ARG A 234 7.43 21.34 11.69
CA ARG A 234 7.25 21.21 10.22
C ARG A 234 7.41 19.79 9.71
N THR A 235 8.09 18.92 10.47
CA THR A 235 8.25 17.50 10.12
C THR A 235 7.12 16.65 10.69
N LEU A 236 6.10 17.27 11.32
CA LEU A 236 4.91 16.59 11.79
C LEU A 236 3.76 16.82 10.81
N ARG A 237 3.04 15.77 10.48
CA ARG A 237 1.82 15.81 9.68
C ARG A 237 0.67 15.17 10.43
N ASP A 238 -0.53 15.66 10.15
CA ASP A 238 -1.75 15.07 10.69
C ASP A 238 -1.91 13.65 10.16
N ALA A 239 -2.31 12.72 11.04
CA ALA A 239 -2.48 11.32 10.71
C ALA A 239 -3.96 10.90 10.86
N PRO A 240 -4.87 11.37 9.98
CA PRO A 240 -6.30 11.12 10.12
C PRO A 240 -6.68 9.64 10.03
N SER A 241 -5.98 8.85 9.21
CA SER A 241 -6.18 7.39 9.16
C SER A 241 -5.75 6.72 10.47
N LEU A 242 -4.58 7.07 11.01
CA LEU A 242 -4.12 6.57 12.32
C LEU A 242 -5.07 6.97 13.44
N LYS A 243 -5.58 8.21 13.43
CA LYS A 243 -6.59 8.67 14.39
C LYS A 243 -7.83 7.77 14.40
N ARG A 244 -8.41 7.48 13.23
CA ARG A 244 -9.55 6.57 13.10
C ARG A 244 -9.23 5.17 13.64
N ARG A 245 -8.04 4.65 13.37
CA ARG A 245 -7.58 3.33 13.85
C ARG A 245 -7.43 3.30 15.37
N VAL A 246 -6.81 4.32 15.98
CA VAL A 246 -6.65 4.44 17.43
C VAL A 246 -8.00 4.56 18.13
N GLU A 247 -8.92 5.38 17.60
CA GLU A 247 -10.27 5.52 18.15
C GLU A 247 -11.05 4.19 18.10
N ARG A 248 -10.94 3.45 16.99
CA ARG A 248 -11.52 2.11 16.85
C ARG A 248 -10.96 1.14 17.88
N TYR A 249 -9.63 1.11 18.03
CA TYR A 249 -8.96 0.27 19.01
C TYR A 249 -9.40 0.61 20.45
N ALA A 250 -9.50 1.90 20.78
CA ALA A 250 -10.00 2.36 22.07
C ALA A 250 -11.43 1.88 22.34
N ARG A 251 -12.34 1.96 21.34
CA ARG A 251 -13.70 1.41 21.45
C ARG A 251 -13.70 -0.10 21.68
N GLN A 252 -12.86 -0.86 20.98
CA GLN A 252 -12.74 -2.31 21.17
C GLN A 252 -12.21 -2.65 22.57
N LEU A 253 -11.21 -1.93 23.06
CA LEU A 253 -10.64 -2.13 24.39
C LEU A 253 -11.68 -1.88 25.49
N ALA A 254 -12.45 -0.79 25.37
CA ALA A 254 -13.53 -0.47 26.29
C ALA A 254 -14.61 -1.57 26.33
N ARG A 255 -15.05 -2.07 25.16
CA ARG A 255 -16.01 -3.19 25.07
C ARG A 255 -15.49 -4.45 25.76
N ARG A 256 -14.24 -4.84 25.50
CA ARG A 256 -13.61 -6.02 26.14
C ARG A 256 -13.49 -5.85 27.65
N GLU A 257 -13.19 -4.65 28.14
CA GLU A 257 -13.13 -4.37 29.57
C GLU A 257 -14.51 -4.45 30.23
N GLU A 258 -15.55 -3.93 29.58
CA GLU A 258 -16.94 -4.05 30.03
C GLU A 258 -17.40 -5.51 30.08
N GLU A 259 -17.13 -6.31 29.05
CA GLU A 259 -17.42 -7.75 29.02
C GLU A 259 -16.71 -8.49 30.15
N ARG A 260 -15.41 -8.22 30.35
CA ARG A 260 -14.62 -8.83 31.41
C ARG A 260 -15.14 -8.46 32.80
N ARG A 261 -15.54 -7.21 32.99
CA ARG A 261 -16.16 -6.73 34.24
C ARG A 261 -17.53 -7.37 34.48
N GLY A 262 -18.33 -7.53 33.43
CA GLY A 262 -19.62 -8.23 33.48
C GLY A 262 -19.47 -9.71 33.84
N SER A 263 -18.49 -10.41 33.25
CA SER A 263 -18.18 -11.80 33.57
C SER A 263 -17.71 -11.97 35.02
N GLN A 264 -16.82 -11.10 35.50
CA GLN A 264 -16.35 -11.13 36.89
C GLN A 264 -17.47 -10.88 37.90
N TRP A 265 -18.42 -9.99 37.57
CA TRP A 265 -19.61 -9.77 38.40
C TRP A 265 -20.54 -10.98 38.40
N ALA A 266 -20.74 -11.64 37.25
CA ALA A 266 -21.54 -12.86 37.15
C ALA A 266 -20.90 -14.02 37.94
N ASP A 267 -19.59 -14.20 37.86
CA ASP A 267 -18.86 -15.25 38.60
C ASP A 267 -18.90 -15.01 40.12
N ALA A 268 -18.81 -13.75 40.56
CA ALA A 268 -18.95 -13.39 41.98
C ALA A 268 -20.36 -13.64 42.53
N ALA A 269 -21.40 -13.48 41.70
CA ALA A 269 -22.80 -13.71 42.09
C ALA A 269 -23.20 -15.21 42.15
N VAL A 270 -22.38 -16.12 41.62
CA VAL A 270 -22.61 -17.58 41.66
C VAL A 270 -21.96 -18.24 42.89
N LEU A 271 -21.09 -17.51 43.60
CA LEU A 271 -20.38 -17.99 44.79
C LEU A 271 -21.04 -17.58 46.13
N ASP A 272 -22.15 -16.84 46.08
CA ASP A 272 -23.05 -16.53 47.20
C ASP A 272 -24.35 -17.35 47.09
#